data_AF-A0A8J6ZL34-F1
#
_entry.id   AF-A0A8J6ZL34-F1
#
_cell.length_a   1.000
_cell.length_b   1.000
_cell.length_c   1.000
_cell.angle_alpha   90.00
_cell.angle_beta   90.00
_cell.angle_gamma   90.00
#
_symmetry.space_group_name_H-M   'P 1'
#
loop_
_entity.id
_entity.type
_entity.pdbx_description
1 polymer ?
#
loop_
_entity_poly.entity_id
_entity_poly.type
_entity_poly.pdbx_seq_one_letter_code
_entity_poly.pdbx_strand_id
1 'polypeptide(L)'
;MSLIERLQTSLNEIARERDPYIATAGHFFVQEYIRQEFSQWGSVEIHTFQVRGKPCKNLILNLPSQARPQKKDLPPILIGAHYDAVPGTPAADDNATGVAVLLELARKFAAEPVRYPLRLVAFDMEEYGLLGSADYAALLREQKQQLRLMISLEMLGYKDSTPGSQSYPPFLERFYPNSGDFIALIGNWRTIGDLIGMSRSIRQVGVPSQWLPVPNKGLIVPQTRLSDHAPFWDLGYPAMMVTDTAFLRNPHYHKPSDTVASLDLDFLRGVCEGLEMGIRRF
;
A
#
# COMPACT_ATOMS: atom_id res chain seq x y z
N MET A 1 2.80 -17.87 -15.83
CA MET A 1 2.54 -17.89 -14.38
C MET A 1 1.14 -17.35 -14.12
N SER A 2 0.41 -17.93 -13.18
CA SER A 2 -0.85 -17.40 -12.65
C SER A 2 -0.60 -16.18 -11.76
N LEU A 3 -1.66 -15.47 -11.35
CA LEU A 3 -1.52 -14.33 -10.42
C LEU A 3 -0.99 -14.77 -9.05
N ILE A 4 -1.52 -15.87 -8.51
CA ILE A 4 -1.10 -16.39 -7.20
C ILE A 4 0.37 -16.82 -7.21
N GLU A 5 0.86 -17.44 -8.30
CA GLU A 5 2.27 -17.79 -8.46
C GLU A 5 3.17 -16.56 -8.45
N ARG A 6 2.78 -15.47 -9.16
CA ARG A 6 3.57 -14.23 -9.18
C ARG A 6 3.61 -13.57 -7.80
N LEU A 7 2.47 -13.46 -7.13
CA LEU A 7 2.40 -12.92 -5.77
C LEU A 7 3.29 -13.74 -4.82
N GLN A 8 3.22 -15.06 -4.89
CA GLN A 8 4.05 -15.95 -4.08
C GLN A 8 5.54 -15.81 -4.40
N THR A 9 5.92 -15.67 -5.67
CA THR A 9 7.31 -15.38 -6.07
C THR A 9 7.79 -14.07 -5.46
N SER A 10 7.04 -12.98 -5.60
CA SER A 10 7.42 -11.69 -5.00
C SER A 10 7.51 -11.76 -3.48
N LEU A 11 6.55 -12.42 -2.82
CA LEU A 11 6.59 -12.62 -1.36
C LEU A 11 7.84 -13.38 -0.92
N ASN A 12 8.24 -14.44 -1.62
CA ASN A 12 9.46 -15.19 -1.28
C ASN A 12 10.74 -14.35 -1.47
N GLU A 13 10.73 -13.39 -2.40
CA GLU A 13 11.85 -12.47 -2.59
C GLU A 13 11.89 -11.35 -1.54
N ILE A 14 10.73 -10.86 -1.10
CA ILE A 14 10.63 -9.68 -0.23
C ILE A 14 10.58 -10.06 1.27
N ALA A 15 9.90 -11.15 1.63
CA ALA A 15 9.69 -11.56 3.02
C ALA A 15 10.97 -12.17 3.62
N ARG A 16 11.81 -11.30 4.19
CA ARG A 16 13.08 -11.60 4.85
C ARG A 16 13.41 -10.45 5.79
N GLU A 17 14.33 -10.68 6.72
CA GLU A 17 14.87 -9.59 7.52
C GLU A 17 15.47 -8.52 6.60
N ARG A 18 14.85 -7.35 6.60
CA ARG A 18 15.16 -6.24 5.68
C ARG A 18 15.11 -4.88 6.37
N ASP A 19 15.35 -4.87 7.67
CA ASP A 19 15.53 -3.64 8.44
C ASP A 19 16.70 -2.80 7.89
N PRO A 20 16.52 -1.47 7.69
CA PRO A 20 17.50 -0.58 7.09
C PRO A 20 18.75 -0.32 7.93
N TYR A 21 18.80 -0.74 9.20
CA TYR A 21 19.94 -0.50 10.09
C TYR A 21 20.67 -1.77 10.53
N ILE A 22 19.93 -2.85 10.74
CA ILE A 22 20.41 -4.12 11.30
C ILE A 22 20.55 -5.17 10.19
N ALA A 23 19.58 -5.24 9.28
CA ALA A 23 19.54 -6.21 8.18
C ALA A 23 19.79 -5.55 6.81
N THR A 24 20.80 -4.69 6.75
CA THR A 24 21.11 -3.84 5.59
C THR A 24 21.32 -4.60 4.27
N ALA A 25 21.83 -5.83 4.33
CA ALA A 25 21.97 -6.68 3.13
C ALA A 25 20.61 -7.13 2.58
N GLY A 26 19.68 -7.49 3.47
CA GLY A 26 18.31 -7.85 3.09
C GLY A 26 17.54 -6.63 2.58
N HIS A 27 17.68 -5.49 3.25
CA HIS A 27 17.13 -4.20 2.81
C HIS A 27 17.60 -3.84 1.40
N PHE A 28 18.93 -3.87 1.17
CA PHE A 28 19.51 -3.59 -0.14
C PHE A 28 19.05 -4.59 -1.21
N PHE A 29 18.97 -5.88 -0.88
CA PHE A 29 18.47 -6.90 -1.80
C PHE A 29 17.04 -6.57 -2.25
N VAL A 30 16.13 -6.29 -1.32
CA VAL A 30 14.73 -5.99 -1.63
C VAL A 30 14.61 -4.70 -2.43
N GLN A 31 15.38 -3.66 -2.09
CA GLN A 31 15.44 -2.42 -2.87
C GLN A 31 15.84 -2.70 -4.33
N GLU A 32 16.88 -3.50 -4.56
CA GLU A 32 17.32 -3.83 -5.92
C GLU A 32 16.35 -4.76 -6.64
N TYR A 33 15.70 -5.69 -5.95
CA TYR A 33 14.64 -6.52 -6.50
C TYR A 33 13.49 -5.66 -7.03
N ILE A 34 12.96 -4.74 -6.20
CA ILE A 34 11.89 -3.82 -6.60
C ILE A 34 12.34 -2.95 -7.78
N ARG A 35 13.56 -2.41 -7.75
CA ARG A 35 14.10 -1.60 -8.84
C ARG A 35 14.17 -2.39 -10.14
N GLN A 36 14.59 -3.66 -10.09
CA GLN A 36 14.65 -4.53 -11.26
C GLN A 36 13.25 -4.84 -11.80
N GLU A 37 12.30 -5.20 -10.94
CA GLU A 37 10.91 -5.46 -11.32
C GLU A 37 10.23 -4.23 -11.95
N PHE A 38 10.40 -3.04 -11.36
CA PHE A 38 9.91 -1.81 -11.97
C PHE A 38 10.61 -1.47 -13.30
N SER A 39 11.90 -1.75 -13.44
CA SER A 39 12.67 -1.44 -14.65
C SER A 39 12.22 -2.20 -15.90
N GLN A 40 11.48 -3.30 -15.73
CA GLN A 40 10.85 -4.01 -16.83
C GLN A 40 9.74 -3.20 -17.52
N TRP A 41 9.18 -2.21 -16.82
CA TRP A 41 7.98 -1.47 -17.23
C TRP A 41 8.23 0.02 -17.50
N GLY A 42 9.42 0.53 -17.18
CA GLY A 42 9.77 1.92 -17.40
C GLY A 42 11.07 2.33 -16.71
N SER A 43 11.43 3.61 -16.83
CA SER A 43 12.54 4.17 -16.06
C SER A 43 12.14 4.28 -14.59
N VAL A 44 13.04 3.85 -13.70
CA VAL A 44 12.85 3.94 -12.26
C VAL A 44 13.51 5.23 -11.75
N GLU A 45 12.68 6.15 -11.30
CA GLU A 45 13.13 7.36 -10.61
C GLU A 45 13.50 7.02 -9.16
N ILE A 46 14.63 7.54 -8.69
CA ILE A 46 15.08 7.38 -7.31
C ILE A 46 14.91 8.71 -6.59
N HIS A 47 13.97 8.76 -5.65
CA HIS A 47 13.84 9.87 -4.73
C HIS A 47 14.74 9.64 -3.52
N THR A 48 15.80 10.44 -3.39
CA THR A 48 16.76 10.32 -2.29
C THR A 48 16.47 11.36 -1.21
N PHE A 49 16.40 10.91 0.04
CA PHE A 49 16.19 11.75 1.22
C PHE A 49 17.18 11.38 2.33
N GLN A 50 17.31 12.23 3.35
CA GLN A 50 18.32 12.06 4.42
C GLN A 50 17.67 11.67 5.74
N VAL A 51 18.08 10.54 6.31
CA VAL A 51 17.70 10.14 7.67
C VAL A 51 18.96 10.03 8.52
N ARG A 52 19.09 10.91 9.52
CA ARG A 52 20.27 10.96 10.42
C ARG A 52 21.60 11.01 9.66
N GLY A 53 21.64 11.73 8.54
CA GLY A 53 22.83 11.89 7.69
C GLY A 53 23.15 10.69 6.78
N LYS A 54 22.25 9.68 6.71
CA LYS A 54 22.34 8.58 5.75
C LYS A 54 21.32 8.78 4.61
N PRO A 55 21.72 8.56 3.35
CA PRO A 55 20.78 8.61 2.23
C PRO A 55 19.87 7.38 2.23
N CYS A 56 18.57 7.61 2.25
CA CYS A 56 17.50 6.62 2.07
C CYS A 56 16.80 6.88 0.71
N LYS A 57 16.04 5.91 0.20
CA LYS A 57 15.55 5.95 -1.19
C LYS A 57 14.11 5.47 -1.33
N ASN A 58 13.23 6.31 -1.89
CA ASN A 58 12.00 5.77 -2.47
C ASN A 58 12.26 5.42 -3.95
N LEU A 59 11.64 4.34 -4.42
CA LEU A 59 11.71 3.89 -5.81
C LEU A 59 10.39 4.19 -6.51
N ILE A 60 10.44 4.88 -7.63
CA ILE A 60 9.25 5.42 -8.30
C ILE A 60 9.21 4.94 -9.75
N LEU A 61 8.08 4.35 -10.13
CA LEU A 61 7.75 4.02 -11.51
C LEU A 61 6.55 4.87 -11.96
N ASN A 62 6.74 5.66 -13.01
CA ASN A 62 5.67 6.44 -13.63
C ASN A 62 5.15 5.71 -14.87
N LEU A 63 3.85 5.43 -14.91
CA LEU A 63 3.16 4.82 -16.04
C LEU A 63 2.20 5.84 -16.70
N PRO A 64 2.16 5.89 -18.04
CA PRO A 64 1.30 6.82 -18.75
C PRO A 64 -0.18 6.47 -18.57
N SER A 65 -1.07 7.45 -18.76
CA SER A 65 -2.49 7.19 -18.93
C SER A 65 -2.78 6.56 -20.30
N GLN A 66 -3.94 5.92 -20.42
CA GLN A 66 -4.52 5.50 -21.69
C GLN A 66 -4.59 6.68 -22.67
N ALA A 67 -4.15 6.46 -23.91
CA ALA A 67 -4.15 7.49 -24.95
C ALA A 67 -5.57 8.05 -25.16
N ARG A 68 -5.74 9.35 -24.98
CA ARG A 68 -6.98 10.07 -25.30
C ARG A 68 -6.72 11.22 -26.27
N PRO A 69 -7.66 11.52 -27.19
CA PRO A 69 -7.49 12.54 -28.24
C PRO A 69 -7.27 13.98 -27.73
N GLN A 70 -7.53 14.27 -26.45
CA GLN A 70 -7.41 15.61 -25.86
C GLN A 70 -6.44 15.57 -24.68
N LYS A 71 -5.22 16.10 -24.92
CA LYS A 71 -4.13 16.28 -23.96
C LYS A 71 -4.53 17.25 -22.84
N LYS A 72 -5.14 16.76 -21.77
CA LYS A 72 -4.97 17.37 -20.46
C LYS A 72 -4.12 16.42 -19.63
N ASP A 73 -3.01 16.92 -19.11
CA ASP A 73 -2.21 16.20 -18.13
C ASP A 73 -3.07 15.99 -16.89
N LEU A 74 -3.62 14.78 -16.75
CA LEU A 74 -4.41 14.41 -15.60
C LEU A 74 -3.46 14.23 -14.40
N PRO A 75 -3.81 14.73 -13.20
CA PRO A 75 -3.01 14.48 -12.02
C PRO A 75 -2.99 12.96 -11.76
N PRO A 76 -1.81 12.36 -11.47
CA PRO A 76 -1.68 10.92 -11.34
C PRO A 76 -2.39 10.39 -10.10
N ILE A 77 -2.69 9.09 -10.15
CA ILE A 77 -2.98 8.30 -8.97
C ILE A 77 -1.64 7.74 -8.47
N LEU A 78 -1.28 8.10 -7.23
CA LEU A 78 -0.13 7.51 -6.55
C LEU A 78 -0.58 6.23 -5.85
N ILE A 79 0.14 5.13 -6.04
CA ILE A 79 -0.04 3.88 -5.32
C ILE A 79 1.28 3.57 -4.64
N GLY A 80 1.30 3.37 -3.33
CA GLY A 80 2.54 3.10 -2.62
C GLY A 80 2.43 2.03 -1.55
N ALA A 81 3.56 1.45 -1.22
CA ALA A 81 3.77 0.46 -0.17
C ALA A 81 5.19 0.66 0.37
N HIS A 82 5.42 0.45 1.66
CA HIS A 82 6.78 0.51 2.19
C HIS A 82 7.50 -0.83 2.04
N TYR A 83 8.82 -0.77 1.83
CA TYR A 83 9.64 -1.97 1.63
C TYR A 83 10.63 -2.23 2.75
N ASP A 84 10.79 -1.31 3.72
CA ASP A 84 11.49 -1.61 4.96
C ASP A 84 10.68 -2.57 5.85
N ALA A 85 11.26 -2.93 6.99
CA ALA A 85 10.66 -3.84 7.96
C ALA A 85 11.24 -3.56 9.34
N VAL A 86 10.46 -3.84 10.39
CA VAL A 86 10.99 -3.88 11.75
C VAL A 86 12.08 -4.96 11.95
N PRO A 87 13.07 -4.73 12.83
CA PRO A 87 14.15 -5.68 13.12
C PRO A 87 13.65 -7.06 13.57
N GLY A 88 14.31 -8.12 13.10
CA GLY A 88 14.08 -9.50 13.54
C GLY A 88 12.78 -10.12 12.99
N THR A 89 12.19 -9.53 11.95
CA THR A 89 10.97 -10.05 11.31
C THR A 89 11.19 -10.29 9.82
N PRO A 90 10.59 -11.36 9.25
CA PRO A 90 10.51 -11.52 7.80
C PRO A 90 9.54 -10.52 7.16
N ALA A 91 8.59 -9.98 7.94
CA ALA A 91 7.78 -8.85 7.53
C ALA A 91 6.97 -9.17 6.26
N ALA A 92 6.35 -10.35 6.26
CA ALA A 92 5.67 -10.94 5.11
C ALA A 92 4.34 -10.23 4.84
N ASP A 93 3.49 -10.10 5.86
CA ASP A 93 2.30 -9.28 5.76
C ASP A 93 2.66 -7.81 5.80
N ASP A 94 3.57 -7.43 6.70
CA ASP A 94 3.99 -6.06 7.00
C ASP A 94 5.41 -5.77 6.50
N ASN A 95 5.65 -5.31 5.28
CA ASN A 95 4.64 -5.03 4.25
C ASN A 95 5.00 -5.65 2.89
N ALA A 96 5.54 -6.88 2.91
CA ALA A 96 5.87 -7.58 1.66
C ALA A 96 4.62 -7.84 0.80
N THR A 97 3.44 -8.02 1.41
CA THR A 97 2.17 -8.11 0.69
C THR A 97 1.83 -6.84 -0.10
N GLY A 98 1.99 -5.66 0.52
CA GLY A 98 1.78 -4.37 -0.14
C GLY A 98 2.72 -4.18 -1.33
N VAL A 99 4.01 -4.49 -1.16
CA VAL A 99 5.00 -4.43 -2.24
C VAL A 99 4.69 -5.43 -3.34
N ALA A 100 4.35 -6.69 -3.01
CA ALA A 100 4.01 -7.71 -4.01
C ALA A 100 2.81 -7.28 -4.87
N VAL A 101 1.76 -6.72 -4.25
CA VAL A 101 0.62 -6.16 -4.98
C VAL A 101 1.02 -4.95 -5.81
N LEU A 102 1.87 -4.06 -5.29
CA LEU A 102 2.39 -2.90 -6.03
C LEU A 102 3.11 -3.32 -7.33
N LEU A 103 3.98 -4.34 -7.26
CA LEU A 103 4.70 -4.89 -8.41
C LEU A 103 3.74 -5.48 -9.45
N GLU A 104 2.73 -6.23 -9.01
CA GLU A 104 1.75 -6.81 -9.93
C GLU A 104 0.85 -5.75 -10.58
N LEU A 105 0.47 -4.70 -9.85
CA LEU A 105 -0.25 -3.56 -10.41
C LEU A 105 0.60 -2.81 -11.45
N ALA A 106 1.91 -2.62 -11.20
CA ALA A 106 2.83 -2.05 -12.19
C ALA A 106 2.78 -2.85 -13.50
N ARG A 107 2.93 -4.17 -13.42
CA ARG A 107 2.89 -5.08 -14.56
C ARG A 107 1.57 -4.97 -15.33
N LYS A 108 0.43 -5.02 -14.64
CA LYS A 108 -0.91 -4.99 -15.23
C LYS A 108 -1.20 -3.66 -15.94
N PHE A 109 -0.81 -2.54 -15.34
CA PHE A 109 -1.10 -1.23 -15.89
C PHE A 109 -0.08 -0.73 -16.90
N ALA A 110 1.13 -1.29 -16.91
CA ALA A 110 2.08 -1.08 -18.00
C ALA A 110 1.58 -1.76 -19.29
N ALA A 111 1.03 -2.96 -19.17
CA ALA A 111 0.44 -3.69 -20.29
C ALA A 111 -0.88 -3.05 -20.76
N GLU A 112 -1.74 -2.62 -19.82
CA GLU A 112 -3.04 -2.04 -20.12
C GLU A 112 -3.27 -0.75 -19.31
N PRO A 113 -2.80 0.40 -19.83
CA PRO A 113 -2.94 1.70 -19.17
C PRO A 113 -4.39 2.09 -18.87
N VAL A 114 -4.58 2.83 -17.78
CA VAL A 114 -5.89 3.30 -17.31
C VAL A 114 -6.09 4.79 -17.55
N ARG A 115 -7.29 5.30 -17.26
CA ARG A 115 -7.67 6.70 -17.50
C ARG A 115 -6.67 7.72 -16.94
N TYR A 116 -6.18 7.50 -15.73
CA TYR A 116 -5.23 8.40 -15.06
C TYR A 116 -3.81 7.86 -15.21
N PRO A 117 -2.78 8.72 -15.30
CA PRO A 117 -1.41 8.24 -15.16
C PRO A 117 -1.22 7.67 -13.75
N LEU A 118 -0.38 6.64 -13.63
CA LEU A 118 -0.10 6.00 -12.35
C LEU A 118 1.33 6.30 -11.93
N ARG A 119 1.50 6.55 -10.64
CA ARG A 119 2.81 6.68 -9.99
C ARG A 119 2.91 5.62 -8.92
N LEU A 120 3.68 4.58 -9.17
CA LEU A 120 3.90 3.48 -8.23
C LEU A 120 5.15 3.79 -7.41
N VAL A 121 5.04 3.78 -6.08
CA VAL A 121 6.12 4.20 -5.17
C VAL A 121 6.37 3.15 -4.11
N ALA A 122 7.57 2.58 -4.10
CA ALA A 122 8.04 1.81 -2.96
C ALA A 122 8.70 2.77 -1.98
N PHE A 123 8.10 2.97 -0.81
CA PHE A 123 8.58 3.87 0.24
C PHE A 123 9.60 3.17 1.14
N ASP A 124 10.58 3.93 1.63
CA ASP A 124 11.55 3.48 2.61
C ASP A 124 11.30 4.18 3.95
N MET A 125 11.79 3.58 5.03
CA MET A 125 11.78 4.16 6.37
C MET A 125 10.37 4.47 6.93
N GLU A 126 9.36 3.66 6.59
CA GLU A 126 8.00 3.77 7.16
C GLU A 126 8.04 3.45 8.66
N GLU A 127 8.73 2.37 9.00
CA GLU A 127 8.77 1.76 10.35
C GLU A 127 9.45 2.67 11.38
N TYR A 128 10.13 3.70 10.88
CA TYR A 128 10.86 4.71 11.64
C TYR A 128 10.15 6.07 11.66
N GLY A 129 8.85 6.09 11.31
CA GLY A 129 7.99 7.26 11.41
C GLY A 129 7.61 7.87 10.06
N LEU A 130 7.26 7.03 9.08
CA LEU A 130 6.74 7.44 7.77
C LEU A 130 7.72 8.34 6.99
N LEU A 131 9.03 8.17 7.21
CA LEU A 131 10.01 9.19 6.83
C LEU A 131 10.09 9.36 5.30
N GLY A 132 10.07 8.25 4.55
CA GLY A 132 10.14 8.31 3.09
C GLY A 132 8.88 8.90 2.46
N SER A 133 7.69 8.54 2.94
CA SER A 133 6.43 9.10 2.43
C SER A 133 6.24 10.55 2.86
N ALA A 134 6.66 10.93 4.06
CA ALA A 134 6.62 12.31 4.54
C ALA A 134 7.52 13.24 3.72
N ASP A 135 8.76 12.84 3.49
CA ASP A 135 9.71 13.62 2.68
C ASP A 135 9.20 13.75 1.24
N TYR A 136 8.71 12.66 0.65
CA TYR A 136 8.17 12.69 -0.71
C TYR A 136 6.90 13.53 -0.84
N ALA A 137 5.97 13.42 0.11
CA ALA A 137 4.76 14.24 0.11
C ALA A 137 5.09 15.74 0.23
N ALA A 138 6.10 16.10 1.03
CA ALA A 138 6.61 17.46 1.15
C ALA A 138 7.22 17.97 -0.17
N LEU A 139 8.04 17.14 -0.85
CA LEU A 139 8.58 17.46 -2.17
C LEU A 139 7.48 17.72 -3.20
N LEU A 140 6.46 16.85 -3.28
CA LEU A 140 5.33 17.05 -4.18
C LEU A 140 4.61 18.37 -3.90
N ARG A 141 4.43 18.69 -2.61
CA ARG A 141 3.78 19.94 -2.18
C ARG A 141 4.60 21.17 -2.57
N GLU A 142 5.90 21.14 -2.36
CA GLU A 142 6.83 22.21 -2.75
C GLU A 142 6.77 22.45 -4.27
N GLN A 143 6.81 21.37 -5.05
CA GLN A 143 6.73 21.40 -6.50
C GLN A 143 5.31 21.68 -7.04
N LYS A 144 4.32 21.87 -6.15
CA LYS A 144 2.90 22.07 -6.48
C LYS A 144 2.33 20.96 -7.37
N GLN A 145 2.87 19.75 -7.28
CA GLN A 145 2.36 18.59 -7.99
C GLN A 145 1.02 18.17 -7.38
N GLN A 146 0.00 18.02 -8.22
CA GLN A 146 -1.31 17.55 -7.78
C GLN A 146 -1.40 16.04 -7.93
N LEU A 147 -2.14 15.39 -7.02
CA LEU A 147 -2.52 13.99 -7.14
C LEU A 147 -4.05 13.89 -7.25
N ARG A 148 -4.53 13.00 -8.12
CA ARG A 148 -5.95 12.64 -8.15
C ARG A 148 -6.34 11.87 -6.89
N LEU A 149 -5.45 10.98 -6.45
CA LEU A 149 -5.61 10.12 -5.28
C LEU A 149 -4.23 9.56 -4.90
N MET A 150 -3.98 9.40 -3.61
CA MET A 150 -2.92 8.53 -3.09
C MET A 150 -3.55 7.28 -2.46
N ILE A 151 -3.02 6.10 -2.78
CA ILE A 151 -3.44 4.81 -2.24
C ILE A 151 -2.24 4.20 -1.52
N SER A 152 -2.31 4.09 -0.20
CA SER A 152 -1.35 3.32 0.61
C SER A 152 -1.79 1.86 0.65
N LEU A 153 -0.89 0.94 0.35
CA LEU A 153 -1.07 -0.50 0.47
C LEU A 153 -0.34 -0.95 1.73
N GLU A 154 -1.10 -1.42 2.72
CA GLU A 154 -0.62 -1.62 4.07
C GLU A 154 -1.15 -2.93 4.64
N MET A 155 -0.35 -4.00 4.61
CA MET A 155 -0.74 -5.34 5.08
C MET A 155 -2.03 -5.86 4.41
N LEU A 156 -1.88 -6.75 3.44
CA LEU A 156 -2.99 -7.14 2.55
C LEU A 156 -3.31 -8.64 2.60
N GLY A 157 -2.57 -9.41 3.38
CA GLY A 157 -2.53 -10.87 3.24
C GLY A 157 -3.07 -11.64 4.44
N TYR A 158 -3.20 -11.04 5.63
CA TYR A 158 -3.72 -11.75 6.79
C TYR A 158 -5.25 -11.69 6.88
N LYS A 159 -5.85 -12.83 7.23
CA LYS A 159 -7.28 -12.91 7.55
C LYS A 159 -7.55 -13.95 8.62
N ASP A 160 -8.55 -13.68 9.46
CA ASP A 160 -9.06 -14.63 10.44
C ASP A 160 -10.59 -14.52 10.52
N SER A 161 -11.28 -15.58 10.09
CA SER A 161 -12.75 -15.65 10.09
C SER A 161 -13.35 -16.05 11.45
N THR A 162 -12.53 -16.31 12.46
CA THR A 162 -12.98 -16.67 13.81
C THR A 162 -13.76 -15.50 14.43
N PRO A 163 -14.98 -15.72 14.96
CA PRO A 163 -15.70 -14.66 15.67
C PRO A 163 -14.88 -14.07 16.83
N GLY A 164 -14.71 -12.75 16.84
CA GLY A 164 -13.91 -12.05 17.84
C GLY A 164 -12.43 -11.88 17.48
N SER A 165 -12.00 -12.31 16.29
CA SER A 165 -10.63 -12.11 15.80
C SER A 165 -10.31 -10.64 15.46
N GLN A 166 -11.34 -9.80 15.33
CA GLN A 166 -11.17 -8.39 14.99
C GLN A 166 -11.44 -7.50 16.21
N SER A 167 -10.45 -6.69 16.56
CA SER A 167 -10.57 -5.59 17.53
C SER A 167 -10.74 -4.25 16.83
N TYR A 168 -11.21 -3.25 17.58
CA TYR A 168 -11.44 -1.90 17.07
C TYR A 168 -11.14 -0.84 18.14
N PRO A 169 -10.81 0.40 17.72
CA PRO A 169 -10.98 1.56 18.58
C PRO A 169 -12.44 1.66 19.07
N PRO A 170 -12.69 2.16 20.30
CA PRO A 170 -14.03 2.23 20.87
C PRO A 170 -15.07 2.84 19.93
N PHE A 171 -16.31 2.36 20.02
CA PHE A 171 -17.47 2.70 19.20
C PHE A 171 -17.49 2.13 17.78
N LEU A 172 -16.35 1.83 17.16
CA LEU A 172 -16.32 1.30 15.80
C LEU A 172 -16.79 -0.16 15.75
N GLU A 173 -16.60 -0.92 16.83
CA GLU A 173 -17.06 -2.31 16.98
C GLU A 173 -18.57 -2.49 16.79
N ARG A 174 -19.36 -1.42 16.94
CA ARG A 174 -20.82 -1.46 16.73
C ARG A 174 -21.22 -1.46 15.24
N PHE A 175 -20.33 -1.03 14.36
CA PHE A 175 -20.63 -0.79 12.95
C PHE A 175 -19.96 -1.77 11.99
N TYR A 176 -18.91 -2.45 12.44
CA TYR A 176 -18.09 -3.32 11.60
C TYR A 176 -18.13 -4.78 12.07
N PRO A 177 -17.81 -5.76 11.19
CA PRO A 177 -17.84 -7.19 11.52
C PRO A 177 -16.94 -7.55 12.69
N ASN A 178 -17.29 -8.57 13.47
CA ASN A 178 -16.46 -9.07 14.56
C ASN A 178 -15.41 -10.09 14.12
N SER A 179 -15.35 -10.42 12.82
CA SER A 179 -14.34 -11.28 12.20
C SER A 179 -13.40 -10.45 11.33
N GLY A 180 -12.12 -10.82 11.34
CA GLY A 180 -11.04 -10.20 10.59
C GLY A 180 -10.86 -10.80 9.19
N ASP A 181 -11.93 -10.96 8.42
CA ASP A 181 -11.93 -11.59 7.08
C ASP A 181 -12.31 -10.64 5.94
N PHE A 182 -12.04 -9.34 6.11
CA PHE A 182 -12.33 -8.29 5.14
C PHE A 182 -11.13 -7.34 4.91
N ILE A 183 -11.04 -6.71 3.74
CA ILE A 183 -10.08 -5.61 3.54
C ILE A 183 -10.72 -4.26 3.87
N ALA A 184 -10.04 -3.43 4.65
CA ALA A 184 -10.49 -2.10 5.04
C ALA A 184 -9.96 -1.03 4.07
N LEU A 185 -10.81 -0.04 3.76
CA LEU A 185 -10.45 1.16 3.02
C LEU A 185 -10.65 2.38 3.92
N ILE A 186 -9.57 3.04 4.32
CA ILE A 186 -9.59 4.14 5.28
C ILE A 186 -9.14 5.41 4.56
N GLY A 187 -10.01 6.42 4.44
CA GLY A 187 -9.73 7.59 3.59
C GLY A 187 -10.24 8.88 4.20
N ASN A 188 -9.68 10.02 3.79
CA ASN A 188 -10.21 11.31 4.25
C ASN A 188 -11.56 11.64 3.57
N TRP A 189 -12.26 12.66 4.07
CA TRP A 189 -13.56 13.10 3.52
C TRP A 189 -13.58 13.26 1.98
N ARG A 190 -12.47 13.70 1.37
CA ARG A 190 -12.40 13.94 -0.08
C ARG A 190 -12.43 12.65 -0.90
N THR A 191 -12.18 11.50 -0.29
CA THR A 191 -12.11 10.19 -0.98
C THR A 191 -13.35 9.33 -0.80
N ILE A 192 -14.44 9.81 -0.19
CA ILE A 192 -15.66 8.99 0.05
C ILE A 192 -16.16 8.28 -1.21
N GLY A 193 -16.22 8.99 -2.35
CA GLY A 193 -16.60 8.39 -3.62
C GLY A 193 -15.65 7.28 -4.08
N ASP A 194 -14.34 7.48 -3.87
CA ASP A 194 -13.30 6.51 -4.19
C ASP A 194 -13.38 5.28 -3.29
N LEU A 195 -13.58 5.47 -1.98
CA LEU A 195 -13.76 4.40 -0.99
C LEU A 195 -14.93 3.49 -1.36
N ILE A 196 -16.10 4.08 -1.67
CA ILE A 196 -17.30 3.33 -2.02
C ILE A 196 -17.10 2.60 -3.35
N GLY A 197 -16.54 3.28 -4.36
CA GLY A 197 -16.27 2.69 -5.67
C GLY A 197 -15.29 1.52 -5.58
N MET A 198 -14.19 1.70 -4.86
CA MET A 198 -13.17 0.68 -4.63
C MET A 198 -13.74 -0.51 -3.84
N SER A 199 -14.48 -0.26 -2.74
CA SER A 199 -15.09 -1.33 -1.94
C SER A 199 -16.06 -2.18 -2.76
N ARG A 200 -16.85 -1.54 -3.64
CA ARG A 200 -17.74 -2.27 -4.57
C ARG A 200 -16.95 -3.14 -5.55
N SER A 201 -15.82 -2.64 -6.07
CA SER A 201 -14.98 -3.43 -6.96
C SER A 201 -14.35 -4.63 -6.24
N ILE A 202 -13.82 -4.44 -5.04
CA ILE A 202 -13.26 -5.53 -4.24
C ILE A 202 -14.32 -6.58 -3.90
N ARG A 203 -15.54 -6.17 -3.52
CA ARG A 203 -16.64 -7.10 -3.24
C ARG A 203 -17.09 -7.89 -4.46
N GLN A 204 -16.99 -7.32 -5.66
CA GLN A 204 -17.35 -8.00 -6.90
C GLN A 204 -16.42 -9.15 -7.27
N VAL A 205 -15.17 -9.14 -6.81
CA VAL A 205 -14.23 -10.27 -6.97
C VAL A 205 -14.29 -11.25 -5.80
N GLY A 206 -15.29 -11.12 -4.92
CA GLY A 206 -15.55 -12.07 -3.84
C GLY A 206 -14.83 -11.77 -2.52
N VAL A 207 -14.13 -10.66 -2.40
CA VAL A 207 -13.45 -10.27 -1.15
C VAL A 207 -14.35 -9.35 -0.31
N PRO A 208 -14.67 -9.69 0.94
CA PRO A 208 -15.36 -8.77 1.84
C PRO A 208 -14.54 -7.49 2.01
N SER A 209 -15.21 -6.32 1.95
CA SER A 209 -14.52 -5.03 2.08
C SER A 209 -15.32 -4.05 2.93
N GLN A 210 -14.66 -3.40 3.87
CA GLN A 210 -15.24 -2.33 4.68
C GLN A 210 -14.57 -1.01 4.33
N TRP A 211 -15.26 0.10 4.57
CA TRP A 211 -14.67 1.42 4.38
C TRP A 211 -15.02 2.35 5.53
N LEU A 212 -14.10 3.28 5.82
CA LEU A 212 -14.19 4.24 6.90
C LEU A 212 -13.73 5.62 6.39
N PRO A 213 -14.63 6.60 6.26
CA PRO A 213 -14.24 7.97 6.01
C PRO A 213 -13.79 8.61 7.32
N VAL A 214 -12.62 9.24 7.31
CA VAL A 214 -11.96 9.77 8.50
C VAL A 214 -11.92 11.31 8.42
N PRO A 215 -12.61 12.02 9.33
CA PRO A 215 -12.52 13.47 9.43
C PRO A 215 -11.25 13.90 10.18
N ASN A 216 -10.95 15.20 10.14
CA ASN A 216 -9.88 15.84 10.92
C ASN A 216 -8.52 15.11 10.83
N LYS A 217 -8.18 14.60 9.64
CA LYS A 217 -6.93 13.89 9.34
C LYS A 217 -6.68 12.67 10.25
N GLY A 218 -7.70 12.09 10.88
CA GLY A 218 -7.55 10.94 11.76
C GLY A 218 -7.04 11.25 13.16
N LEU A 219 -7.00 12.51 13.58
CA LEU A 219 -6.55 12.89 14.94
C LEU A 219 -7.47 12.38 16.06
N ILE A 220 -8.72 12.03 15.74
CA ILE A 220 -9.69 11.47 16.70
C ILE A 220 -9.48 9.97 16.88
N VAL A 221 -9.06 9.27 15.83
CA VAL A 221 -8.79 7.82 15.84
C VAL A 221 -7.37 7.60 15.31
N PRO A 222 -6.33 7.82 16.13
CA PRO A 222 -4.94 7.83 15.68
C PRO A 222 -4.50 6.56 14.95
N GLN A 223 -5.11 5.41 15.24
CA GLN A 223 -4.87 4.14 14.56
C GLN A 223 -5.09 4.25 13.03
N THR A 224 -5.93 5.17 12.58
CA THR A 224 -6.17 5.43 11.14
C THR A 224 -5.04 6.18 10.45
N ARG A 225 -3.98 6.56 11.17
CA ARG A 225 -2.82 7.32 10.66
C ARG A 225 -1.53 6.50 10.60
N LEU A 226 -1.57 5.20 10.92
CA LEU A 226 -0.40 4.33 10.99
C LEU A 226 -0.11 3.70 9.62
N SER A 227 0.15 4.53 8.61
CA SER A 227 0.69 4.13 7.29
C SER A 227 1.02 5.38 6.46
N ASP A 228 1.66 5.18 5.31
CA ASP A 228 2.20 6.20 4.40
C ASP A 228 1.18 7.21 3.86
N HIS A 229 -0.13 7.01 3.99
CA HIS A 229 -1.14 8.00 3.58
C HIS A 229 -1.22 9.19 4.53
N ALA A 230 -0.79 9.06 5.78
CA ALA A 230 -0.97 10.10 6.79
C ALA A 230 -0.23 11.42 6.47
N PRO A 231 1.05 11.41 6.01
CA PRO A 231 1.71 12.65 5.58
C PRO A 231 1.01 13.34 4.41
N PHE A 232 0.38 12.57 3.51
CA PHE A 232 -0.42 13.11 2.41
C PHE A 232 -1.70 13.80 2.92
N TRP A 233 -2.37 13.24 3.92
CA TRP A 233 -3.48 13.93 4.60
C TRP A 233 -3.04 15.23 5.24
N ASP A 234 -1.86 15.25 5.86
CA ASP A 234 -1.34 16.43 6.55
C ASP A 234 -1.11 17.60 5.58
N LEU A 235 -0.72 17.30 4.34
CA LEU A 235 -0.54 18.25 3.25
C LEU A 235 -1.78 18.47 2.36
N GLY A 236 -2.91 17.85 2.71
CA GLY A 236 -4.21 18.10 2.10
C GLY A 236 -4.50 17.34 0.80
N TYR A 237 -3.72 16.29 0.49
CA TYR A 237 -3.99 15.41 -0.64
C TYR A 237 -5.20 14.50 -0.37
N PRO A 238 -6.00 14.16 -1.41
CA PRO A 238 -6.93 13.03 -1.32
C PRO A 238 -6.12 11.74 -1.19
N ALA A 239 -6.25 11.03 -0.08
CA ALA A 239 -5.53 9.78 0.15
C ALA A 239 -6.39 8.75 0.88
N MET A 240 -6.15 7.48 0.60
CA MET A 240 -6.73 6.34 1.30
C MET A 240 -5.68 5.26 1.58
N MET A 241 -5.86 4.52 2.66
CA MET A 241 -5.13 3.30 3.00
C MET A 241 -6.01 2.10 2.71
N VAL A 242 -5.42 1.07 2.11
CA VAL A 242 -5.99 -0.27 1.91
C VAL A 242 -5.25 -1.18 2.87
N THR A 243 -5.97 -1.79 3.80
CA THR A 243 -5.33 -2.57 4.85
C THR A 243 -6.18 -3.70 5.37
N ASP A 244 -5.53 -4.77 5.81
CA ASP A 244 -6.12 -5.76 6.69
C ASP A 244 -6.11 -5.29 8.16
N THR A 245 -6.08 -3.99 8.46
CA THR A 245 -6.18 -3.48 9.85
C THR A 245 -5.07 -3.95 10.80
N ALA A 246 -4.02 -4.60 10.30
CA ALA A 246 -2.76 -4.82 11.01
C ALA A 246 -2.96 -5.43 12.42
N PHE A 247 -2.34 -4.82 13.44
CA PHE A 247 -2.40 -5.22 14.85
C PHE A 247 -3.82 -5.30 15.46
N LEU A 248 -4.85 -4.79 14.77
CA LEU A 248 -6.23 -4.95 15.23
C LEU A 248 -6.77 -6.37 15.01
N ARG A 249 -6.12 -7.19 14.18
CA ARG A 249 -6.44 -8.63 14.03
C ARG A 249 -5.26 -9.56 13.86
N ASN A 250 -4.13 -9.09 13.31
CA ASN A 250 -3.00 -9.94 12.97
C ASN A 250 -2.11 -10.20 14.22
N PRO A 251 -2.08 -11.43 14.77
CA PRO A 251 -1.26 -11.75 15.93
C PRO A 251 0.24 -11.84 15.61
N HIS A 252 0.62 -11.77 14.33
CA HIS A 252 2.00 -11.83 13.83
C HIS A 252 2.63 -10.46 13.64
N TYR A 253 1.86 -9.37 13.71
CA TYR A 253 2.36 -8.00 13.53
C TYR A 253 3.61 -7.73 14.39
N HIS A 254 4.68 -7.25 13.73
CA HIS A 254 6.00 -7.00 14.32
C HIS A 254 6.60 -8.21 15.06
N LYS A 255 6.38 -9.44 14.58
CA LYS A 255 6.95 -10.66 15.17
C LYS A 255 7.68 -11.51 14.14
N PRO A 256 8.65 -12.35 14.56
CA PRO A 256 9.32 -13.30 13.69
C PRO A 256 8.37 -14.31 13.01
N SER A 257 7.15 -14.45 13.52
CA SER A 257 6.12 -15.32 12.96
C SER A 257 5.35 -14.70 11.78
N ASP A 258 5.57 -13.42 11.46
CA ASP A 258 5.06 -12.80 10.24
C ASP A 258 5.82 -13.34 9.02
N THR A 259 5.29 -14.43 8.47
CA THR A 259 5.93 -15.24 7.43
C THR A 259 4.95 -15.46 6.29
N VAL A 260 5.44 -15.85 5.10
CA VAL A 260 4.53 -16.15 3.97
C VAL A 260 3.50 -17.24 4.34
N ALA A 261 3.84 -18.13 5.27
CA ALA A 261 2.94 -19.18 5.75
C ALA A 261 1.79 -18.67 6.64
N SER A 262 1.87 -17.46 7.21
CA SER A 262 0.77 -16.86 7.97
C SER A 262 -0.26 -16.15 7.07
N LEU A 263 -0.01 -16.05 5.76
CA LEU A 263 -0.87 -15.33 4.81
C LEU A 263 -1.94 -16.23 4.19
N ASP A 264 -3.07 -15.63 3.84
CA ASP A 264 -4.07 -16.23 2.96
C ASP A 264 -3.87 -15.70 1.52
N LEU A 265 -3.22 -16.51 0.69
CA LEU A 265 -2.87 -16.11 -0.67
C LEU A 265 -4.08 -15.93 -1.61
N ASP A 266 -5.21 -16.62 -1.36
CA ASP A 266 -6.43 -16.44 -2.13
C ASP A 266 -7.11 -15.11 -1.80
N PHE A 267 -7.06 -14.70 -0.52
CA PHE A 267 -7.50 -13.38 -0.08
C PHE A 267 -6.63 -12.29 -0.68
N LEU A 268 -5.30 -12.39 -0.58
CA LEU A 268 -4.37 -11.45 -1.19
C LEU A 268 -4.57 -11.32 -2.71
N ARG A 269 -4.76 -12.45 -3.40
CA ARG A 269 -5.10 -12.48 -4.85
C ARG A 269 -6.36 -11.66 -5.11
N GLY A 270 -7.43 -11.92 -4.37
CA GLY A 270 -8.69 -11.21 -4.54
C GLY A 270 -8.57 -9.72 -4.22
N VAL A 271 -7.77 -9.33 -3.22
CA VAL A 271 -7.47 -7.92 -2.93
C VAL A 271 -6.78 -7.27 -4.13
N CYS A 272 -5.75 -7.92 -4.71
CA CYS A 272 -5.06 -7.43 -5.90
C CYS A 272 -6.00 -7.25 -7.11
N GLU A 273 -6.86 -8.23 -7.39
CA GLU A 273 -7.84 -8.17 -8.48
C GLU A 273 -8.89 -7.08 -8.26
N GLY A 274 -9.34 -6.93 -7.01
CA GLY A 274 -10.30 -5.91 -6.60
C GLY A 274 -9.74 -4.49 -6.74
N LEU A 275 -8.48 -4.29 -6.33
CA LEU A 275 -7.75 -3.04 -6.51
C LEU A 275 -7.56 -2.71 -7.99
N GLU A 276 -7.12 -3.68 -8.80
CA GLU A 276 -7.00 -3.50 -10.24
C GLU A 276 -8.33 -3.03 -10.84
N MET A 277 -9.42 -3.75 -10.56
CA MET A 277 -10.73 -3.43 -11.10
C MET A 277 -11.25 -2.08 -10.62
N GLY A 278 -10.97 -1.70 -9.37
CA GLY A 278 -11.30 -0.38 -8.82
C GLY A 278 -10.56 0.74 -9.54
N ILE A 279 -9.24 0.61 -9.70
CA ILE A 279 -8.40 1.62 -10.38
C ILE A 279 -8.81 1.80 -11.84
N ARG A 280 -9.16 0.71 -12.55
CA ARG A 280 -9.66 0.78 -13.95
C ARG A 280 -10.97 1.58 -14.09
N ARG A 281 -11.75 1.72 -13.02
CA ARG A 281 -13.08 2.37 -13.03
C ARG A 281 -13.06 3.83 -12.60
N PHE A 282 -11.92 4.36 -12.13
CA PHE A 282 -11.79 5.79 -11.81
C PHE A 282 -11.91 6.70 -13.05
#